data_AF-A0A7W1G669-F1
#
_entry.id   AF-A0A7W1G669-F1
#
_cell.length_a   1.000
_cell.length_b   1.000
_cell.length_c   1.000
_cell.angle_alpha   90.00
_cell.angle_beta   90.00
_cell.angle_gamma   90.00
#
_symmetry.space_group_name_H-M   'P 1'
#
loop_
_entity.id
_entity.type
_entity.pdbx_description
1 polymer ?
#
loop_
_entity_poly.entity_id
_entity_poly.type
_entity_poly.pdbx_seq_one_letter_code
_entity_poly.pdbx_strand_id
1 'polypeptide(L)'
;MERWLSRLSRSPFADRFVLKGALMLTVWKLPATRPTRDIDLLGRIDHDLEHVRTTIAALCASPVDDDGVVFDTASVKTEKIAEDADYHGVRATFEGRLGTPAGARRDPSRLPDAGTVGDGGPREETGSSLLPA
;
A
#
# COMPACT_ATOMS: atom_id res chain seq x y z
N MET A 1 -0.51 1.33 2.14
CA MET A 1 -0.17 0.67 3.43
C MET A 1 -0.88 -0.68 3.54
N GLU A 2 -2.17 -0.68 3.26
CA GLU A 2 -3.14 -1.77 3.20
C GLU A 2 -2.66 -2.97 2.37
N ARG A 3 -2.00 -2.73 1.22
CA ARG A 3 -1.42 -3.81 0.38
C ARG A 3 -0.34 -4.60 1.11
N TRP A 4 0.48 -3.94 1.91
CA TRP A 4 1.48 -4.62 2.74
C TRP A 4 0.83 -5.41 3.88
N LEU A 5 -0.18 -4.84 4.55
CA LEU A 5 -0.96 -5.54 5.58
C LEU A 5 -1.69 -6.77 5.03
N SER A 6 -2.20 -6.69 3.79
CA SER A 6 -2.80 -7.82 3.08
C SER A 6 -1.79 -8.93 2.78
N ARG A 7 -0.54 -8.59 2.43
CA ARG A 7 0.55 -9.58 2.29
C ARG A 7 0.86 -10.25 3.61
N LEU A 8 0.97 -9.49 4.69
CA LEU A 8 1.18 -10.02 6.03
C LEU A 8 0.07 -11.01 6.43
N SER A 9 -1.21 -10.66 6.24
CA SER A 9 -2.34 -11.51 6.63
C SER A 9 -2.44 -12.81 5.84
N ARG A 10 -1.87 -12.88 4.63
CA ARG A 10 -1.84 -14.06 3.77
C ARG A 10 -0.52 -14.84 3.86
N SER A 11 0.43 -14.37 4.67
CA SER A 11 1.77 -14.96 4.80
C SER A 11 1.84 -16.00 5.93
N PRO A 12 2.87 -16.85 5.95
CA PRO A 12 3.18 -17.73 7.09
C PRO A 12 3.47 -16.98 8.41
N PHE A 13 3.59 -15.66 8.37
CA PHE A 13 3.87 -14.82 9.54
C PHE A 13 2.61 -14.21 10.15
N ALA A 14 1.42 -14.40 9.57
CA ALA A 14 0.18 -13.75 9.99
C ALA A 14 -0.08 -13.88 11.50
N ASP A 15 0.09 -15.07 12.07
CA ASP A 15 -0.16 -15.35 13.49
C ASP A 15 0.97 -14.87 14.42
N ARG A 16 2.06 -14.35 13.86
CA ARG A 16 3.21 -13.84 14.60
C ARG A 16 3.15 -12.34 14.84
N PHE A 17 2.17 -11.63 14.29
CA PHE A 17 2.03 -10.19 14.45
C PHE A 17 0.61 -9.82 14.85
N VAL A 18 0.48 -8.85 15.74
CA VAL A 18 -0.81 -8.24 16.12
C VAL A 18 -0.76 -6.75 15.79
N LEU A 19 -1.73 -6.26 15.02
CA LEU A 19 -1.88 -4.84 14.72
C LEU A 19 -2.20 -4.06 15.99
N LYS A 20 -1.46 -2.97 16.23
CA LYS A 20 -1.68 -2.04 17.35
C LYS A 20 -1.73 -0.59 16.84
N GLY A 21 -1.82 0.36 17.78
CA GLY A 21 -1.64 1.78 17.50
C GLY A 21 -2.79 2.42 16.71
N ALA A 22 -2.49 3.52 16.04
CA ALA A 22 -3.50 4.40 15.44
C ALA A 22 -4.34 3.72 14.34
N LEU A 23 -3.80 2.71 13.65
CA LEU A 23 -4.53 1.95 12.63
C LEU A 23 -5.72 1.17 13.20
N MET A 24 -5.73 0.86 14.50
CA MET A 24 -6.88 0.22 15.15
C MET A 24 -8.12 1.12 15.15
N LEU A 25 -7.96 2.45 15.11
CA LEU A 25 -9.09 3.38 15.04
C LEU A 25 -9.87 3.18 13.73
N THR A 26 -9.18 2.91 12.63
CA THR A 26 -9.80 2.58 11.34
C THR A 26 -10.57 1.25 11.42
N VAL A 27 -10.01 0.24 12.10
CA VAL A 27 -10.68 -1.06 12.30
C VAL A 27 -11.98 -0.90 13.10
N TRP A 28 -11.97 -0.07 14.14
CA TRP A 28 -13.16 0.24 14.96
C TRP A 28 -14.12 1.24 14.32
N LYS A 29 -13.86 1.70 13.09
CA LYS A 29 -14.67 2.71 12.38
C LYS A 29 -14.82 4.01 13.17
N LEU A 30 -13.83 4.35 13.99
CA LEU A 30 -13.78 5.60 14.71
C LEU A 30 -13.20 6.71 13.80
N PRO A 31 -13.59 7.98 14.00
CA PRO A 31 -13.00 9.09 13.27
C PRO A 31 -11.48 9.13 13.51
N ALA A 32 -10.71 8.93 12.43
CA ALA A 32 -9.27 9.16 12.47
C ALA A 32 -9.02 10.66 12.31
N THR A 33 -8.58 11.33 13.37
CA THR A 33 -8.36 12.78 13.39
C THR A 33 -7.10 13.21 12.62
N ARG A 34 -6.19 12.27 12.36
CA ARG A 34 -4.95 12.49 11.62
C ARG A 34 -4.60 11.25 10.79
N PRO A 35 -4.12 11.39 9.54
CA PRO A 35 -3.54 10.28 8.79
C PRO A 35 -2.37 9.65 9.56
N THR A 36 -2.37 8.31 9.69
CA THR A 36 -1.21 7.57 10.20
C THR A 36 -0.32 7.14 9.05
N ARG A 37 0.99 7.34 9.20
CA ARG A 37 1.99 6.92 8.21
C ARG A 37 2.62 5.58 8.56
N ASP A 38 2.54 5.20 9.83
CA ASP A 38 3.26 4.07 10.38
C ASP A 38 2.32 2.90 10.65
N ILE A 39 2.86 1.69 10.52
CA ILE A 39 2.18 0.45 10.91
C ILE A 39 2.80 0.00 12.23
N ASP A 40 2.01 -0.01 13.30
CA ASP A 40 2.46 -0.53 14.58
C ASP A 40 2.06 -2.00 14.71
N LEU A 41 3.04 -2.86 14.97
CA LEU A 41 2.83 -4.29 15.20
C LEU A 41 3.44 -4.70 16.53
N LEU A 42 2.74 -5.57 17.25
CA LEU A 42 3.33 -6.39 18.31
C LEU A 42 3.81 -7.69 17.66
N GLY A 43 5.14 -7.85 17.53
CA GLY A 43 5.75 -9.04 16.94
C GLY A 43 6.07 -10.11 17.99
N ARG A 44 5.58 -11.33 17.76
CA ARG A 44 5.93 -12.57 18.47
C ARG A 44 7.03 -13.32 17.71
N ILE A 45 8.10 -12.60 17.42
CA ILE A 45 9.29 -13.06 16.70
C ILE A 45 10.53 -12.63 17.49
N ASP A 46 11.70 -13.11 17.09
CA ASP A 46 12.95 -12.58 17.64
C ASP A 46 13.12 -11.11 17.24
N HIS A 47 13.36 -10.23 18.22
CA HIS A 47 13.52 -8.78 18.00
C HIS A 47 14.94 -8.38 17.62
N ASP A 48 15.71 -9.34 17.09
CA ASP A 48 16.97 -9.09 16.41
C ASP A 48 16.72 -8.29 15.12
N LEU A 49 17.60 -7.32 14.83
CA LEU A 49 17.49 -6.49 13.65
C LEU A 49 17.50 -7.32 12.36
N GLU A 50 18.37 -8.32 12.27
CA GLU A 50 18.50 -9.12 11.05
C GLU A 50 17.29 -10.05 10.84
N HIS A 51 16.77 -10.65 11.91
CA HIS A 51 15.55 -11.44 11.89
C HIS A 51 14.34 -10.61 11.46
N VAL A 52 14.20 -9.38 11.98
CA VAL A 52 13.14 -8.48 11.54
C VAL A 52 13.36 -8.08 10.08
N ARG A 53 14.59 -7.73 9.67
CA ARG A 53 14.90 -7.32 8.29
C ARG A 53 14.55 -8.40 7.29
N THR A 54 14.96 -9.63 7.56
CA THR A 54 14.69 -10.80 6.71
C THR A 54 13.20 -11.13 6.65
N THR A 55 12.49 -11.06 7.78
CA THR A 55 11.02 -11.24 7.83
C THR A 55 10.29 -10.19 7.00
N ILE A 56 10.64 -8.91 7.15
CA ILE A 56 10.02 -7.81 6.40
C ILE A 56 10.34 -7.92 4.90
N ALA A 57 11.58 -8.28 4.54
CA ALA A 57 11.94 -8.52 3.14
C ALA A 57 11.15 -9.69 2.53
N ALA A 58 10.94 -10.78 3.27
CA ALA A 58 10.12 -11.90 2.82
C ALA A 58 8.65 -11.50 2.62
N LEU A 59 8.11 -10.63 3.49
CA LEU A 59 6.76 -10.07 3.34
C LEU A 59 6.65 -9.16 2.10
N CYS A 60 7.65 -8.32 1.85
CA CYS A 60 7.72 -7.49 0.65
C CYS A 60 7.74 -8.33 -0.64
N ALA A 61 8.46 -9.46 -0.60
CA ALA A 61 8.59 -10.42 -1.71
C ALA A 61 7.41 -11.41 -1.84
N SER A 62 6.44 -11.38 -0.92
CA SER A 62 5.36 -12.36 -0.90
C SER A 62 4.53 -12.30 -2.18
N PRO A 63 4.25 -13.44 -2.83
CA PRO A 63 3.53 -13.47 -4.09
C PRO A 63 2.09 -12.98 -3.89
N VAL A 64 1.66 -12.09 -4.78
CA VAL A 64 0.31 -11.54 -4.81
C VAL A 64 -0.19 -11.45 -6.25
N ASP A 65 -1.50 -11.47 -6.41
CA ASP A 65 -2.15 -11.00 -7.63
C ASP A 65 -1.76 -9.54 -7.86
N ASP A 66 -1.68 -9.09 -9.12
CA ASP A 66 -1.27 -7.72 -9.47
C ASP A 66 -2.14 -6.68 -8.72
N ASP A 67 -1.61 -6.17 -7.61
CA ASP A 67 -2.27 -5.26 -6.70
C ASP A 67 -1.84 -3.80 -6.92
N GLY A 68 -1.05 -3.57 -7.98
CA GLY A 68 -0.51 -2.28 -8.38
C GLY A 68 0.62 -1.77 -7.49
N VAL A 69 1.16 -2.57 -6.55
CA VAL A 69 2.23 -2.14 -5.64
C VAL A 69 3.44 -3.08 -5.72
N VAL A 70 4.62 -2.50 -5.95
CA VAL A 70 5.90 -3.21 -5.91
C VAL A 70 6.70 -2.72 -4.71
N PHE A 71 7.11 -3.62 -3.82
CA PHE A 71 8.01 -3.30 -2.72
C PHE A 71 9.46 -3.65 -3.09
N ASP A 72 10.40 -2.77 -2.78
CA ASP A 72 11.82 -3.02 -2.97
C ASP A 72 12.39 -3.75 -1.74
N THR A 73 12.69 -5.04 -1.90
CA THR A 73 13.25 -5.88 -0.83
C THR A 73 14.66 -5.47 -0.43
N ALA A 74 15.44 -4.88 -1.33
CA ALA A 74 16.80 -4.42 -1.05
C ALA A 74 16.80 -3.11 -0.23
N SER A 75 15.72 -2.35 -0.29
CA SER A 75 15.55 -1.11 0.47
C SER A 75 15.26 -1.33 1.97
N VAL A 76 14.99 -2.57 2.40
CA VAL A 76 14.58 -2.88 3.78
C VAL A 76 15.71 -2.59 4.76
N LYS A 77 15.47 -1.65 5.67
CA LYS A 77 16.37 -1.27 6.76
C LYS A 77 15.68 -1.45 8.10
N THR A 78 16.45 -1.87 9.10
CA THR A 78 15.97 -2.07 10.47
C THR A 78 16.85 -1.34 11.47
N GLU A 79 16.23 -0.68 12.44
CA GLU A 79 16.92 0.01 13.52
C GLU A 79 16.23 -0.25 14.86
N LYS A 80 17.00 -0.20 15.95
CA LYS A 80 16.43 -0.26 17.29
C LYS A 80 15.76 1.07 17.61
N ILE A 81 14.58 1.01 18.20
CA ILE A 81 13.90 2.17 18.77
C ILE A 81 13.69 1.91 20.26
N ALA A 82 13.91 2.94 21.08
CA ALA A 82 13.54 2.90 22.48
C ALA A 82 12.16 3.55 22.62
N GLU A 83 11.17 2.77 23.03
CA GLU A 83 9.93 3.31 23.61
C GLU A 83 10.12 3.21 25.13
N ASP A 84 10.31 4.35 25.78
CA ASP A 84 10.57 4.60 27.21
C ASP A 84 10.83 3.41 28.17
N ALA A 85 11.97 3.50 28.85
CA ALA A 85 12.49 2.75 30.00
C ALA A 85 12.59 1.21 29.90
N ASP A 86 11.62 0.49 29.32
CA ASP A 86 11.57 -0.98 29.41
C ASP A 86 11.24 -1.71 28.09
N TYR A 87 10.96 -0.99 26.99
CA TYR A 87 10.62 -1.62 25.70
C TYR A 87 11.64 -1.34 24.60
N HIS A 88 12.30 -2.41 24.16
CA HIS A 88 13.12 -2.41 22.96
C HIS A 88 12.26 -2.76 21.75
N GLY A 89 12.01 -1.77 20.88
CA GLY A 89 11.32 -1.98 19.61
C GLY A 89 12.29 -2.06 18.44
N VAL A 90 11.81 -2.60 17.31
CA VAL A 90 12.51 -2.51 16.02
C VAL A 90 11.64 -1.76 15.04
N ARG A 91 12.19 -0.72 14.41
CA ARG A 91 11.57 -0.05 13.27
C ARG A 91 12.12 -0.64 11.98
N ALA A 92 11.23 -1.02 11.07
CA ALA A 92 11.58 -1.36 9.70
C ALA A 92 11.12 -0.27 8.74
N THR A 93 11.96 0.09 7.77
CA THR A 93 11.63 1.01 6.68
C THR A 93 11.95 0.35 5.36
N PHE A 94 11.11 0.59 4.35
CA PHE A 94 11.27 0.04 3.01
C PHE A 94 10.49 0.88 2.00
N GLU A 95 10.88 0.81 0.74
CA GLU A 95 10.26 1.53 -0.36
C GLU A 95 9.15 0.69 -1.02
N GLY A 96 8.05 1.36 -1.36
CA GLY A 96 6.98 0.83 -2.19
C GLY A 96 6.71 1.79 -3.34
N ARG A 97 6.52 1.24 -4.54
CA ARG A 97 6.19 1.99 -5.74
C ARG A 97 4.83 1.54 -6.26
N LEU A 98 3.99 2.51 -6.62
CA LEU A 98 2.77 2.22 -7.36
C LEU A 98 3.16 1.91 -8.81
N GLY A 99 2.94 0.67 -9.22
CA GLY A 99 3.03 0.26 -10.60
C GLY A 99 1.74 0.57 -11.33
N THR A 100 1.84 0.92 -12.61
CA THR A 100 0.70 0.83 -13.52
C THR A 100 0.37 -0.66 -13.69
N PRO A 101 -0.88 -1.11 -13.46
CA PRO A 101 -1.23 -2.52 -13.65
C PRO A 101 -0.81 -2.97 -15.05
N ALA A 102 -0.32 -4.20 -15.19
CA ALA A 102 0.22 -4.68 -16.47
C ALA A 102 -0.76 -4.56 -17.65
N GLY A 103 -2.07 -4.50 -17.38
CA GLY A 103 -3.15 -4.29 -18.35
C GLY A 103 -3.46 -2.84 -18.74
N ALA A 104 -2.86 -1.83 -18.10
CA ALA A 104 -3.09 -0.41 -18.40
C ALA A 104 -2.01 0.20 -19.32
N ARG A 105 -1.05 -0.61 -19.80
CA ARG A 105 -0.20 -0.22 -20.93
C ARG A 105 -1.09 -0.22 -22.17
N ARG A 106 -1.60 0.95 -22.58
CA ARG A 106 -2.22 1.12 -23.90
C ARG A 106 -1.21 0.62 -24.93
N ASP A 107 -1.55 -0.46 -25.60
CA ASP A 107 -0.83 -0.93 -26.76
C ASP A 107 -0.87 0.16 -27.84
N PRO A 108 0.27 0.79 -28.20
CA PRO A 108 0.30 1.80 -29.25
C PRO A 108 -0.01 1.22 -30.64
N SER A 109 -0.09 -0.12 -30.79
CA SER A 109 -0.47 -0.79 -32.03
C SER A 109 -1.97 -1.07 -32.17
N ARG A 110 -2.78 -0.77 -31.14
CA ARG A 110 -4.24 -0.88 -31.23
C ARG A 110 -4.81 0.38 -31.88
N LEU A 111 -4.78 0.39 -33.22
CA LEU A 111 -5.53 1.33 -34.05
C LEU A 111 -7.02 1.28 -33.62
N PRO A 112 -7.73 2.41 -33.47
CA PRO A 112 -9.18 2.35 -33.31
C PRO A 112 -9.79 1.75 -34.58
N ASP A 113 -10.70 0.78 -34.40
CA ASP A 113 -11.50 0.23 -35.50
C ASP A 113 -12.17 1.38 -36.26
N ALA A 114 -11.84 1.47 -37.55
CA ALA A 114 -12.44 2.42 -38.47
C ALA A 114 -13.86 1.94 -38.84
N GLY A 115 -14.87 2.69 -38.39
CA GLY A 115 -16.27 2.59 -38.79
C GLY A 115 -17.11 3.25 -37.70
N THR A 116 -17.68 4.44 -37.88
CA THR A 116 -18.51 4.88 -38.99
C THR A 116 -18.44 6.41 -39.10
N VAL A 117 -18.26 6.90 -40.32
CA VAL A 117 -18.44 8.31 -40.68
C VAL A 117 -19.93 8.66 -40.58
N GLY A 118 -20.25 9.61 -39.71
CA GLY A 118 -21.55 10.25 -39.61
C GLY A 118 -21.35 11.73 -39.29
N ASP A 119 -21.55 12.55 -40.31
CA ASP A 119 -21.46 14.01 -40.37
C ASP A 119 -22.36 14.73 -39.35
N GLY A 120 -21.94 15.91 -38.87
CA GLY A 120 -22.81 16.77 -38.06
C GLY A 120 -22.19 17.80 -37.11
N GLY A 121 -21.38 18.75 -37.64
CA GLY A 121 -21.29 20.16 -37.19
C GLY A 121 -20.83 20.55 -35.75
N PRO A 122 -20.27 21.76 -35.56
CA PRO A 122 -19.83 22.22 -34.25
C PRO A 122 -21.02 22.68 -33.42
N ARG A 123 -21.20 22.11 -32.23
CA ARG A 123 -22.03 22.69 -31.17
C ARG A 123 -21.13 23.15 -30.04
N GLU A 124 -21.01 24.47 -29.90
CA GLU A 124 -20.68 25.11 -28.64
C GLU A 124 -21.75 24.71 -27.61
N GLU A 125 -21.34 24.06 -26.53
CA GLU A 125 -22.12 24.05 -25.29
C GLU A 125 -21.29 24.71 -24.19
N THR A 126 -21.55 26.00 -24.00
CA THR A 126 -21.34 26.71 -22.76
C THR A 126 -22.34 26.20 -21.72
N GLY A 127 -21.84 25.53 -20.67
CA GLY A 127 -22.65 25.01 -19.58
C GLY A 127 -22.03 25.34 -18.22
N SER A 128 -22.35 26.53 -17.72
CA SER A 128 -22.19 26.95 -16.32
C SER A 128 -23.32 26.38 -15.48
N SER A 129 -23.03 25.78 -14.32
CA SER A 129 -23.90 25.75 -13.11
C SER A 129 -23.18 24.99 -11.98
N LEU A 130 -22.60 25.68 -10.99
CA LEU A 130 -23.18 25.92 -9.65
C LEU A 130 -23.41 24.64 -8.80
N LEU A 131 -22.55 24.47 -7.78
CA LEU A 131 -22.95 24.01 -6.43
C LEU A 131 -23.98 25.02 -5.87
N PRO A 132 -24.87 24.73 -4.88
CA PRO A 132 -24.70 23.87 -3.69
C PRO A 132 -25.99 23.07 -3.31
N ALA A 133 -26.08 22.26 -2.24
CA ALA A 133 -26.02 22.54 -0.79
C ALA A 133 -25.49 21.34 0.02
#